data_AF-A0A3D5FNX8-F1
#
_entry.id   AF-A0A3D5FNX8-F1
#
_cell.length_a   1.000
_cell.length_b   1.000
_cell.length_c   1.000
_cell.angle_alpha   90.00
_cell.angle_beta   90.00
_cell.angle_gamma   90.00
#
_symmetry.space_group_name_H-M   'P 1'
#
loop_
_entity.id
_entity.type
_entity.pdbx_description
1 polymer ?
#
loop_
_entity_poly.entity_id
_entity_poly.type
_entity_poly.pdbx_seq_one_letter_code
_entity_poly.pdbx_strand_id
1 'polypeptide(L)'
;EPSIGLHHRDNQRLLDTLRRLRDVGNTVIIVEHDEDTMRQADVLVDFGPGAGDRGGHIVIHGAPDDVAAQKESLTGRYLAGDDQIAIPAARREAKDRWLTVKGARHNNLRNIDVRIP
;
A
#
# COMPACT_ATOMS: atom_id res chain seq x y z
N GLU A 1 7.72 -2.08 -6.10
CA GLU A 1 7.00 -1.34 -5.05
C GLU A 1 7.64 0.04 -4.89
N PRO A 2 7.36 0.98 -5.81
CA PRO A 2 7.84 2.35 -5.74
C PRO A 2 7.24 3.16 -4.57
N SER A 3 6.18 2.69 -3.92
CA SER A 3 5.56 3.35 -2.76
C SER A 3 6.37 3.23 -1.45
N ILE A 4 7.39 2.35 -1.39
CA ILE A 4 8.20 2.12 -0.19
C ILE A 4 8.80 3.43 0.34
N GLY A 5 8.52 3.72 1.61
CA GLY A 5 9.07 4.87 2.32
C GLY A 5 8.43 6.22 1.95
N LEU A 6 7.41 6.22 1.08
CA LEU A 6 6.63 7.41 0.77
C LEU A 6 5.47 7.58 1.75
N HIS A 7 5.25 8.81 2.17
CA HIS A 7 4.04 9.17 2.88
C HIS A 7 2.86 9.12 1.91
N HIS A 8 1.68 8.66 2.35
CA HIS A 8 0.49 8.53 1.51
C HIS A 8 0.15 9.81 0.72
N ARG A 9 0.33 10.99 1.34
CA ARG A 9 0.22 12.31 0.67
C ARG A 9 1.05 12.44 -0.61
N ASP A 10 2.23 11.84 -0.65
CA ASP A 10 3.17 12.00 -1.76
C ASP A 10 2.95 10.92 -2.84
N ASN A 11 2.08 9.94 -2.59
CA ASN A 11 1.74 8.85 -3.52
C ASN A 11 1.15 9.38 -4.84
N GLN A 12 0.26 10.38 -4.77
CA GLN A 12 -0.31 11.00 -5.98
C GLN A 12 0.76 11.57 -6.91
N ARG A 13 1.80 12.20 -6.36
CA ARG A 13 2.89 12.77 -7.16
C ARG A 13 3.72 11.69 -7.85
N LEU A 14 3.92 10.55 -7.17
CA LEU A 14 4.56 9.39 -7.75
C LEU A 14 3.72 8.87 -8.93
N LEU A 15 2.41 8.66 -8.72
CA LEU A 15 1.49 8.17 -9.74
C LEU A 15 1.43 9.09 -10.97
N ASP A 16 1.39 10.41 -10.76
CA ASP A 16 1.43 11.38 -11.85
C ASP A 16 2.74 11.29 -12.66
N THR A 17 3.86 11.05 -11.97
CA THR A 17 5.17 10.88 -12.63
C THR A 17 5.19 9.60 -13.46
N LEU A 18 4.64 8.50 -12.94
CA LEU A 18 4.54 7.23 -13.65
C LEU A 18 3.63 7.32 -14.88
N ARG A 19 2.51 8.04 -14.77
CA ARG A 19 1.63 8.33 -15.92
C ARG A 19 2.34 9.15 -16.99
N ARG A 20 3.08 10.19 -16.60
CA ARG A 20 3.89 10.95 -17.57
C ARG A 20 4.91 10.07 -18.28
N LEU A 21 5.58 9.17 -17.56
CA LEU A 21 6.52 8.23 -18.17
C LEU A 21 5.84 7.34 -19.22
N ARG A 22 4.64 6.84 -18.91
CA ARG A 22 3.79 6.09 -19.85
C ARG A 22 3.40 6.95 -21.07
N ASP A 23 2.91 8.15 -20.84
CA ASP A 23 2.36 9.05 -21.89
C ASP A 23 3.44 9.54 -22.89
N VAL A 24 4.72 9.48 -22.51
CA VAL A 24 5.86 9.75 -23.40
C VAL A 24 6.16 8.56 -24.34
N GLY A 25 5.42 7.45 -24.22
CA GLY A 25 5.51 6.29 -25.12
C GLY A 25 6.17 5.06 -24.52
N ASN A 26 6.31 4.99 -23.19
CA ASN A 26 6.88 3.83 -22.51
C ASN A 26 5.78 2.90 -21.99
N THR A 27 6.08 1.61 -21.89
CA THR A 27 5.30 0.69 -21.06
C THR A 27 5.87 0.69 -19.65
N VAL A 28 5.03 0.98 -18.67
CA VAL A 28 5.43 1.00 -17.25
C VAL A 28 4.80 -0.19 -16.56
N ILE A 29 5.64 -1.13 -16.11
CA ILE A 29 5.22 -2.31 -15.34
C ILE A 29 5.64 -2.11 -13.90
N ILE A 30 4.69 -2.24 -12.97
CA ILE A 30 4.91 -1.99 -11.54
C ILE A 30 4.40 -3.20 -10.75
N VAL A 31 5.22 -3.65 -9.81
CA VAL A 31 4.80 -4.58 -8.76
C VAL A 31 4.47 -3.75 -7.52
N GLU A 32 3.22 -3.79 -7.06
CA GLU A 32 2.69 -2.98 -5.96
C GLU A 32 1.69 -3.75 -5.11
N HIS A 33 1.47 -3.24 -3.90
CA HIS A 33 0.40 -3.69 -3.00
C HIS A 33 -0.45 -2.52 -2.47
N ASP A 34 -0.17 -1.28 -2.90
CA ASP A 34 -0.94 -0.08 -2.55
C ASP A 34 -2.26 0.02 -3.34
N GLU A 35 -3.36 0.20 -2.63
CA GLU A 35 -4.72 0.24 -3.20
C GLU A 35 -4.90 1.42 -4.18
N ASP A 36 -4.43 2.62 -3.82
CA ASP A 36 -4.57 3.81 -4.67
C ASP A 36 -3.85 3.64 -6.00
N THR A 37 -2.69 2.98 -5.98
CA THR A 37 -1.92 2.64 -7.18
C THR A 37 -2.68 1.64 -8.04
N MET A 38 -3.22 0.57 -7.45
CA MET A 38 -4.01 -0.44 -8.18
C MET A 38 -5.24 0.17 -8.85
N ARG A 39 -6.00 0.99 -8.13
CA ARG A 39 -7.21 1.65 -8.66
C ARG A 39 -6.92 2.62 -9.81
N GLN A 40 -5.70 3.14 -9.87
CA GLN A 40 -5.27 4.11 -10.87
C GLN A 40 -4.54 3.51 -12.07
N ALA A 41 -4.31 2.20 -12.05
CA ALA A 41 -3.66 1.48 -13.14
C ALA A 41 -4.58 1.35 -14.35
N ASP A 42 -4.00 1.37 -15.55
CA ASP A 42 -4.76 1.09 -16.78
C ASP A 42 -5.11 -0.40 -16.89
N VAL A 43 -4.18 -1.26 -16.43
CA VAL A 43 -4.32 -2.71 -16.40
C VAL A 43 -3.73 -3.22 -15.09
N LEU A 44 -4.46 -4.11 -14.42
CA LEU A 44 -4.04 -4.82 -13.23
C LEU A 44 -3.93 -6.32 -13.56
N VAL A 45 -2.87 -6.95 -13.05
CA VAL A 45 -2.65 -8.40 -13.17
C VAL A 45 -2.48 -8.96 -11.76
N ASP A 46 -3.39 -9.84 -11.37
CA ASP A 46 -3.36 -10.49 -10.07
C ASP A 46 -2.75 -11.89 -10.17
N PHE A 47 -1.75 -12.14 -9.33
CA PHE A 47 -1.04 -13.42 -9.24
C PHE A 47 -1.43 -14.16 -7.97
N GLY A 48 -1.65 -15.46 -8.07
CA GLY A 48 -2.09 -16.26 -6.93
C GLY A 48 -2.32 -17.72 -7.32
N PRO A 49 -3.26 -18.43 -6.63
CA PRO A 49 -4.09 -17.97 -5.51
C PRO A 49 -3.36 -17.87 -4.15
N GLY A 50 -2.13 -18.38 -4.06
CA GLY A 50 -1.29 -18.29 -2.88
C GLY A 50 0.17 -17.99 -3.22
N ALA A 51 1.05 -18.13 -2.21
CA ALA A 51 2.48 -18.01 -2.40
C ALA A 51 3.13 -19.38 -2.68
N GLY A 52 4.33 -19.37 -3.28
CA GLY A 52 5.13 -20.57 -3.50
C GLY A 52 4.49 -21.54 -4.50
N ASP A 53 4.43 -22.82 -4.13
CA ASP A 53 3.83 -23.92 -4.89
C ASP A 53 2.33 -23.76 -5.14
N ARG A 54 1.65 -22.96 -4.32
CA ARG A 54 0.23 -22.60 -4.48
C ARG A 54 0.02 -21.31 -5.29
N GLY A 55 1.08 -20.76 -5.87
CA GLY A 55 1.08 -19.52 -6.64
C GLY A 55 1.53 -19.70 -8.07
N GLY A 56 1.96 -18.59 -8.70
CA GLY A 56 2.54 -18.61 -10.05
C GLY A 56 1.51 -18.66 -11.18
N HIS A 57 0.23 -18.52 -10.87
CA HIS A 57 -0.85 -18.43 -11.85
C HIS A 57 -1.41 -17.01 -11.93
N ILE A 58 -1.84 -16.61 -13.13
CA ILE A 58 -2.63 -15.39 -13.32
C ILE A 58 -4.06 -15.74 -12.92
N VAL A 59 -4.54 -15.13 -11.84
CA VAL A 59 -5.92 -15.32 -11.37
C VAL A 59 -6.88 -14.49 -12.22
N ILE A 60 -6.49 -13.24 -12.49
CA ILE A 60 -7.20 -12.34 -13.39
C ILE A 60 -6.24 -11.27 -13.93
N HIS A 61 -6.53 -10.78 -15.14
CA HIS A 61 -5.95 -9.56 -15.66
C HIS A 61 -7.06 -8.72 -16.32
N GLY A 62 -7.02 -7.40 -16.15
CA GLY A 62 -8.07 -6.52 -16.66
C GLY A 62 -7.97 -5.10 -16.11
N ALA A 63 -9.04 -4.32 -16.27
CA ALA A 63 -9.13 -3.05 -15.56
C ALA A 63 -9.27 -3.28 -14.04
N PRO A 64 -8.93 -2.30 -13.18
CA PRO A 64 -9.08 -2.46 -11.74
C PRO A 64 -10.50 -2.85 -11.30
N ASP A 65 -11.52 -2.35 -11.99
CA ASP A 65 -12.92 -2.69 -11.72
C ASP A 65 -13.26 -4.15 -12.08
N ASP A 66 -12.66 -4.69 -13.14
CA ASP A 66 -12.80 -6.11 -13.52
C ASP A 66 -12.16 -7.02 -12.46
N VAL A 67 -10.98 -6.64 -11.96
CA VAL A 67 -10.29 -7.36 -10.88
C VAL A 67 -11.11 -7.30 -9.58
N ALA A 68 -11.68 -6.15 -9.24
CA ALA A 68 -12.56 -6.01 -8.08
C ALA A 68 -13.82 -6.89 -8.18
N ALA A 69 -14.34 -7.11 -9.38
CA ALA A 69 -15.50 -7.99 -9.59
C ALA A 69 -15.18 -9.50 -9.48
N GLN A 70 -13.89 -9.89 -9.51
CA GLN A 70 -13.46 -11.29 -9.48
C GLN A 70 -13.30 -11.80 -8.05
N LYS A 71 -14.23 -12.65 -7.60
CA LYS A 71 -14.23 -13.22 -6.25
C LYS A 71 -13.11 -14.21 -5.97
N GLU A 72 -12.56 -14.86 -7.00
CA GLU A 72 -11.41 -15.77 -6.83
C GLU A 72 -10.09 -15.01 -6.59
N SER A 73 -10.05 -13.71 -6.93
CA SER A 73 -8.91 -12.84 -6.68
C SER A 73 -8.92 -12.40 -5.21
N LEU A 74 -7.85 -12.73 -4.47
CA LEU A 74 -7.67 -12.21 -3.11
C LEU A 74 -7.60 -10.67 -3.15
N THR A 75 -6.83 -10.11 -4.09
CA THR A 75 -6.73 -8.68 -4.32
C THR A 75 -8.09 -8.06 -4.64
N GLY A 76 -8.86 -8.68 -5.54
CA GLY A 76 -10.21 -8.27 -5.92
C GLY A 76 -11.16 -8.16 -4.74
N ARG A 77 -11.15 -9.14 -3.83
CA ARG A 77 -11.99 -9.13 -2.62
C ARG A 77 -11.67 -7.96 -1.68
N TYR A 78 -10.40 -7.57 -1.55
CA TYR A 78 -10.02 -6.37 -0.78
C TYR A 78 -10.41 -5.08 -1.51
N LEU A 79 -10.23 -5.01 -2.84
CA LEU A 79 -10.63 -3.85 -3.65
C LEU A 79 -12.16 -3.64 -3.66
N ALA A 80 -12.94 -4.72 -3.64
CA ALA A 80 -14.40 -4.68 -3.54
C ALA A 80 -14.89 -4.37 -2.11
N GLY A 81 -14.02 -4.54 -1.10
CA GLY A 81 -14.37 -4.43 0.30
C GLY A 81 -15.12 -5.64 0.86
N ASP A 82 -15.14 -6.77 0.15
CA ASP A 82 -15.64 -8.06 0.66
C ASP A 82 -14.78 -8.55 1.83
N ASP A 83 -13.45 -8.40 1.69
CA ASP A 83 -12.46 -8.63 2.74
C ASP A 83 -11.89 -7.28 3.23
N GLN A 84 -11.75 -7.09 4.54
CA GLN A 84 -11.24 -5.85 5.13
C GLN A 84 -10.42 -6.10 6.39
N ILE A 85 -9.47 -5.20 6.67
CA ILE A 85 -8.74 -5.20 7.94
C ILE A 85 -9.57 -4.46 8.98
N ALA A 86 -10.15 -5.19 9.93
CA ALA A 86 -11.01 -4.64 10.96
C ALA A 86 -10.27 -3.62 11.85
N ILE A 87 -10.93 -2.49 12.13
CA ILE A 87 -10.43 -1.52 13.12
C ILE A 87 -10.69 -2.09 14.52
N PRO A 88 -9.68 -2.19 15.40
CA PRO A 88 -9.88 -2.67 16.76
C PRO A 88 -10.90 -1.82 17.52
N ALA A 89 -11.88 -2.46 18.16
CA ALA A 89 -12.93 -1.78 18.92
C ALA A 89 -12.39 -0.95 20.10
N ALA A 90 -11.22 -1.32 20.63
CA ALA A 90 -10.52 -0.57 21.67
C ALA A 90 -9.02 -0.48 21.36
N ARG A 91 -8.42 0.67 21.68
CA ARG A 91 -6.96 0.86 21.69
C ARG A 91 -6.43 0.49 23.08
N ARG A 92 -5.20 -0.04 23.15
CA ARG A 92 -4.55 -0.30 24.44
C ARG A 92 -4.29 1.03 25.12
N GLU A 93 -4.74 1.16 26.37
CA GLU A 93 -4.37 2.31 27.18
C GLU A 93 -2.87 2.25 27.51
N ALA A 94 -2.26 3.43 27.54
CA ALA A 94 -0.89 3.56 28.01
C ALA A 94 -0.83 3.17 29.50
N LYS A 95 0.10 2.31 29.85
CA LYS A 95 0.36 1.93 31.26
C LYS A 95 1.25 2.98 31.93
N ASP A 96 1.67 2.70 33.16
CA ASP A 96 2.52 3.60 33.95
C ASP A 96 3.98 3.69 33.45
N ARG A 97 4.43 2.71 32.67
CA ARG A 97 5.81 2.67 32.16
C ARG A 97 5.90 3.45 30.85
N TRP A 98 6.80 4.43 30.82
CA TRP A 98 7.05 5.25 29.65
C TRP A 98 8.55 5.35 29.39
N LEU A 99 8.95 5.20 28.14
CA LEU A 99 10.28 5.58 27.69
C LEU A 99 10.25 7.06 27.29
N THR A 100 11.15 7.87 27.85
CA THR A 100 11.27 9.29 27.48
C THR A 100 12.62 9.55 26.82
N VAL A 101 12.58 10.01 25.58
CA VAL A 101 13.74 10.56 24.89
C VAL A 101 13.72 12.07 25.09
N LYS A 102 14.79 12.66 25.62
CA LYS A 102 14.89 14.10 25.87
C LYS A 102 15.96 14.74 24.99
N GLY A 103 15.67 15.94 24.50
CA GLY A 103 16.58 16.79 23.75
C GLY A 103 17.12 16.13 22.48
N ALA A 104 16.32 15.35 21.77
CA ALA A 104 16.76 14.64 20.57
C ALA A 104 17.10 15.65 19.46
N ARG A 105 18.35 15.58 18.97
CA ARG A 105 18.94 16.53 18.00
C ARG A 105 19.68 15.86 16.84
N HIS A 106 19.60 14.54 16.70
CA HIS A 106 20.26 13.84 15.61
C HIS A 106 19.60 14.19 14.26
N ASN A 107 20.39 14.34 13.18
CA ASN A 107 19.94 14.74 11.84
C ASN A 107 19.13 16.05 11.83
N ASN A 108 17.89 16.00 11.36
CA ASN A 108 16.98 17.12 11.25
C ASN A 108 16.10 17.34 12.51
N LEU A 109 16.32 16.56 13.59
CA LEU A 109 15.53 16.67 14.81
C LEU A 109 15.80 18.00 15.54
N ARG A 110 14.73 18.68 15.93
CA ARG A 110 14.77 20.06 16.46
C ARG A 110 14.70 20.11 17.99
N ASN A 111 15.63 19.44 18.68
CA ASN A 111 15.66 19.36 20.15
C ASN A 111 14.31 18.91 20.75
N ILE A 112 13.84 17.75 20.33
CA ILE A 112 12.51 17.27 20.71
C ILE A 112 12.55 16.36 21.93
N ASP A 113 11.53 16.47 22.77
CA ASP A 113 11.24 15.51 23.84
C ASP A 113 10.07 14.62 23.39
N VAL A 114 10.24 13.30 23.45
CA VAL A 114 9.22 12.32 23.02
C VAL A 114 8.99 11.29 24.12
N ARG A 115 7.73 10.96 24.36
CA ARG A 115 7.31 9.92 25.29
C ARG A 115 6.67 8.76 24.52
N ILE A 116 7.16 7.55 24.76
CA ILE A 116 6.66 6.31 24.15
C ILE A 116 6.05 5.44 25.27
N PRO A 117 4.73 5.17 25.21
CA PRO A 117 4.03 4.33 26.19
C PRO A 117 4.30 2.84 26.01
#